data_AF-A0A930A8V1-F1
#
_entry.id   AF-A0A930A8V1-F1
#
_cell.length_a   1.000
_cell.length_b   1.000
_cell.length_c   1.000
_cell.angle_alpha   90.00
_cell.angle_beta   90.00
_cell.angle_gamma   90.00
#
_symmetry.space_group_name_H-M   'P 1'
#
loop_
_entity.id
_entity.type
_entity.pdbx_description
1 polymer ?
#
loop_
_entity_poly.entity_id
_entity_poly.type
_entity_poly.pdbx_seq_one_letter_code
_entity_poly.pdbx_strand_id
1 'polypeptide(L)'
;MSEKVSKSTLRKSWKTWFFWHGCSQQGENLLGNAMAHTMSPVIEELYTTKEDKVEAYKRSLTLFNTEQQLGAIAPGILIGVEESVANKEIT
;
A
#
# COMPACT_ATOMS: atom_id res chain seq x y z
N MET A 1 -10.33 9.99 16.68
CA MET A 1 -8.91 10.35 16.51
C MET A 1 -8.59 10.10 15.05
N SER A 2 -7.89 11.01 14.37
CA SER A 2 -7.44 10.78 12.99
C SER A 2 -6.32 9.74 13.04
N GLU A 3 -6.58 8.54 12.51
CA GLU A 3 -5.60 7.48 12.32
C GLU A 3 -4.63 7.97 11.25
N LYS A 4 -3.36 8.15 11.65
CA LYS A 4 -2.29 8.63 10.78
C LYS A 4 -1.11 7.69 10.89
N VAL A 5 -0.57 7.30 9.75
CA VAL A 5 0.54 6.36 9.67
C VAL A 5 1.79 6.97 10.29
N SER A 6 2.44 6.18 11.14
CA SER A 6 3.68 6.54 11.79
C SER A 6 4.82 6.75 10.78
N LYS A 7 5.73 7.66 11.10
CA LYS A 7 6.95 7.89 10.28
C LYS A 7 7.81 6.63 10.14
N SER A 8 7.79 5.74 11.14
CA SER A 8 8.46 4.44 11.10
C SER A 8 7.87 3.54 10.01
N THR A 9 6.55 3.48 9.92
CA THR A 9 5.84 2.66 8.94
C THR A 9 5.97 3.21 7.54
N LEU A 10 5.91 4.54 7.36
CA LEU A 10 6.21 5.18 6.07
C LEU A 10 7.61 4.82 5.57
N ARG A 11 8.63 4.89 6.44
CA ARG A 11 10.00 4.49 6.09
C ARG A 11 10.11 3.00 5.76
N LYS A 12 9.35 2.14 6.46
CA LYS A 12 9.32 0.70 6.20
C LYS A 12 8.70 0.41 4.84
N SER A 13 7.54 1.01 4.55
CA SER A 13 6.87 0.93 3.25
C SER A 13 7.79 1.40 2.11
N TRP A 14 8.43 2.55 2.25
CA TRP A 14 9.38 3.05 1.25
C TRP A 14 10.57 2.09 1.03
N LYS A 15 11.16 1.55 2.09
CA LYS A 15 12.22 0.54 1.97
C LYS A 15 11.72 -0.72 1.26
N THR A 16 10.50 -1.17 1.58
CA THR A 16 9.91 -2.33 0.93
C THR A 16 9.77 -2.10 -0.57
N TRP A 17 9.22 -0.96 -1.00
CA TRP A 17 9.14 -0.62 -2.42
C TRP A 17 10.52 -0.59 -3.07
N PHE A 18 11.44 0.19 -2.50
CA PHE A 18 12.77 0.42 -3.08
C PHE A 18 13.57 -0.87 -3.33
N PHE A 19 13.48 -1.84 -2.42
CA PHE A 19 14.22 -3.11 -2.55
C PHE A 19 13.46 -4.20 -3.31
N TRP A 20 12.12 -4.19 -3.28
CA TRP A 20 11.32 -5.35 -3.70
C TRP A 20 10.33 -5.07 -4.84
N HIS A 21 10.27 -3.85 -5.39
CA HIS A 21 9.35 -3.51 -6.48
C HIS A 21 9.52 -4.39 -7.73
N GLY A 22 10.73 -4.92 -7.99
CA GLY A 22 11.03 -5.75 -9.15
C GLY A 22 10.71 -7.24 -8.98
N CYS A 23 10.46 -7.71 -7.74
CA CYS A 23 10.42 -9.13 -7.43
C CYS A 23 9.09 -9.82 -7.77
N SER A 24 8.07 -9.08 -8.21
CA SER A 24 6.72 -9.63 -8.36
C SER A 24 6.08 -9.36 -9.71
N GLN A 25 6.84 -9.01 -10.74
CA GLN A 25 6.28 -8.66 -12.05
C GLN A 25 5.71 -9.91 -12.74
N GLN A 26 4.38 -10.04 -12.76
CA GLN A 26 3.67 -11.20 -13.26
C GLN A 26 2.62 -10.85 -14.33
N GLY A 27 2.20 -11.82 -15.14
CA GLY A 27 1.27 -11.59 -16.25
C GLY A 27 -0.16 -11.17 -15.85
N GLU A 28 -0.60 -11.52 -14.63
CA GLU A 28 -1.97 -11.22 -14.17
C GLU A 28 -2.12 -9.78 -13.66
N ASN A 29 -1.28 -9.39 -12.69
CA ASN A 29 -1.43 -8.11 -11.98
C ASN A 29 -0.19 -7.20 -12.11
N LEU A 30 0.82 -7.62 -12.88
CA LEU A 30 2.10 -6.92 -13.05
C LEU A 30 2.74 -6.63 -11.70
N LEU A 31 2.81 -5.37 -11.26
CA LEU A 31 3.42 -4.99 -9.98
C LEU A 31 2.44 -5.00 -8.79
N GLY A 32 1.20 -5.46 -8.98
CA GLY A 32 0.17 -5.46 -7.92
C GLY A 32 0.61 -6.15 -6.63
N ASN A 33 1.34 -7.27 -6.73
CA ASN A 33 1.87 -7.97 -5.55
C ASN A 33 2.93 -7.15 -4.80
N ALA A 34 3.81 -6.45 -5.51
CA ALA A 34 4.81 -5.56 -4.92
C ALA A 34 4.13 -4.34 -4.26
N MET A 35 3.03 -3.85 -4.85
CA MET A 35 2.22 -2.79 -4.26
C MET A 35 1.60 -3.27 -2.94
N ALA A 36 0.93 -4.42 -2.94
CA ALA A 36 0.36 -5.01 -1.73
C ALA A 36 1.41 -5.26 -0.64
N HIS A 37 2.59 -5.77 -0.99
CA HIS A 37 3.71 -5.94 -0.05
C HIS A 37 4.20 -4.60 0.54
N THR A 38 4.23 -3.56 -0.28
CA THR A 38 4.60 -2.20 0.13
C THR A 38 3.56 -1.59 1.08
N MET A 39 2.29 -1.91 0.88
CA MET A 39 1.17 -1.47 1.74
C MET A 39 1.01 -2.31 3.00
N SER A 40 1.53 -3.54 3.08
CA SER A 40 1.42 -4.39 4.27
C SER A 40 1.69 -3.67 5.60
N PRO A 41 2.83 -2.98 5.82
CA PRO A 41 3.07 -2.33 7.10
C PRO A 41 2.08 -1.20 7.41
N VAL A 42 1.49 -0.57 6.38
CA VAL A 42 0.48 0.49 6.52
C VAL A 42 -0.87 -0.10 6.89
N ILE A 43 -1.29 -1.16 6.19
CA ILE A 43 -2.55 -1.87 6.44
C ILE A 43 -2.56 -2.48 7.85
N GLU A 44 -1.44 -3.05 8.29
CA GLU A 44 -1.30 -3.60 9.64
C GLU A 44 -1.38 -2.53 10.74
N GLU A 45 -1.03 -1.28 10.44
CA GLU A 45 -1.12 -0.16 11.39
C GLU A 45 -2.51 0.48 11.40
N LEU A 46 -3.10 0.73 10.23
CA LEU A 46 -4.38 1.44 10.11
C LEU A 46 -5.60 0.60 10.49
N TYR A 47 -5.53 -0.73 10.33
CA TYR A 47 -6.67 -1.61 10.54
C TYR A 47 -6.39 -2.62 11.64
N THR A 48 -7.40 -2.90 12.46
CA THR A 48 -7.32 -3.87 13.56
C THR A 48 -8.08 -5.15 13.27
N THR A 49 -9.23 -5.06 12.59
CA THR A 49 -10.05 -6.23 12.24
C THR A 49 -9.45 -6.99 11.05
N LYS A 50 -9.70 -8.29 10.99
CA LYS A 50 -9.21 -9.12 9.88
C LYS A 50 -9.94 -8.76 8.59
N GLU A 51 -11.22 -8.45 8.70
CA GLU A 51 -12.11 -8.13 7.59
C GLU A 51 -11.66 -6.86 6.88
N ASP A 52 -11.35 -5.80 7.64
CA ASP A 52 -10.89 -4.52 7.06
C ASP A 52 -9.50 -4.66 6.41
N LYS A 53 -8.60 -5.43 7.03
CA LYS A 53 -7.29 -5.76 6.45
C LYS A 53 -7.43 -6.49 5.12
N VAL A 54 -8.32 -7.49 5.05
CA VAL A 54 -8.55 -8.25 3.81
C VAL A 54 -9.04 -7.34 2.69
N GLU A 55 -9.97 -6.42 2.98
CA GLU A 55 -10.45 -5.46 1.97
C GLU A 55 -9.35 -4.48 1.52
N ALA A 56 -8.52 -3.98 2.44
CA ALA A 56 -7.37 -3.15 2.12
C ALA A 56 -6.31 -3.87 1.25
N TYR A 57 -6.04 -5.14 1.56
CA TYR A 57 -5.13 -5.96 0.74
C TYR A 57 -5.69 -6.20 -0.65
N LYS A 58 -7.00 -6.46 -0.79
CA LYS A 58 -7.63 -6.63 -2.11
C LYS A 58 -7.49 -5.38 -2.98
N ARG A 59 -7.73 -4.19 -2.42
CA ARG A 59 -7.51 -2.91 -3.14
C ARG A 59 -6.06 -2.78 -3.62
N SER A 60 -5.12 -3.18 -2.77
CA SER A 60 -3.69 -3.08 -3.04
C SER A 60 -3.15 -4.13 -4.02
N LEU A 61 -3.86 -5.24 -4.23
CA LEU A 61 -3.47 -6.35 -5.13
C LEU A 61 -3.89 -6.13 -6.59
N THR A 62 -4.53 -5.01 -6.90
CA THR A 62 -5.01 -4.68 -8.25
C THR A 62 -3.85 -4.47 -9.24
N LEU A 63 -4.18 -4.43 -10.53
CA LEU A 63 -3.20 -4.21 -11.60
C LEU A 63 -2.46 -2.88 -11.37
N PHE A 64 -1.14 -2.96 -11.16
CA PHE A 64 -0.27 -1.79 -11.10
C PHE A 64 0.82 -1.94 -12.16
N ASN A 65 0.82 -1.04 -13.15
CA ASN A 65 1.77 -1.07 -14.26
C ASN A 65 2.33 0.31 -14.53
N THR A 66 3.45 0.61 -13.89
CA THR A 66 4.21 1.83 -14.12
C THR A 66 5.69 1.48 -14.21
N GLU A 67 6.48 2.40 -14.75
CA GLU A 67 7.92 2.37 -14.50
C GLU A 67 8.15 2.46 -12.97
N GLN A 68 9.06 1.66 -12.43
CA GLN A 68 9.10 1.41 -10.99
C GLN A 68 9.74 2.55 -10.19
N GLN A 69 10.66 3.30 -10.78
CA GLN A 69 11.34 4.42 -10.13
C GLN A 69 10.42 5.65 -10.04
N LEU A 70 9.81 6.06 -11.15
CA LEU A 70 8.80 7.12 -11.22
C LEU A 70 7.50 6.71 -10.52
N GLY A 71 7.14 5.43 -10.62
CA GLY A 71 5.97 4.84 -9.97
C GLY A 71 6.03 4.81 -8.45
N ALA A 72 7.21 5.00 -7.85
CA ALA A 72 7.39 5.03 -6.40
C ALA A 72 6.58 6.14 -5.69
N ILE A 73 6.08 7.13 -6.45
CA ILE A 73 5.17 8.16 -5.93
C ILE A 73 3.78 7.56 -5.61
N ALA A 74 3.33 6.57 -6.39
CA ALA A 74 1.98 6.03 -6.28
C ALA A 74 1.70 5.36 -4.93
N PRO A 75 2.58 4.49 -4.36
CA PRO A 75 2.38 3.99 -3.00
C PRO A 75 2.21 5.10 -1.96
N GLY A 76 2.97 6.20 -2.06
CA GLY A 76 2.85 7.34 -1.16
C GLY A 76 1.49 8.04 -1.24
N ILE A 77 0.97 8.24 -2.45
CA ILE A 77 -0.38 8.78 -2.67
C ILE A 77 -1.42 7.82 -2.08
N LEU A 78 -1.28 6.53 -2.37
CA LEU A 78 -2.24 5.51 -1.96
C LEU A 78 -2.32 5.37 -0.44
N ILE A 79 -1.20 5.55 0.27
CA ILE A 79 -1.19 5.61 1.73
C ILE A 79 -2.07 6.75 2.24
N GLY A 80 -1.96 7.95 1.67
CA GLY A 80 -2.80 9.09 2.08
C GLY A 80 -4.28 8.89 1.77
N VAL A 81 -4.59 8.22 0.65
CA VAL A 81 -5.96 7.80 0.33
C VAL A 81 -6.46 6.79 1.36
N GLU A 82 -5.65 5.79 1.71
CA GLU A 82 -6.02 4.74 2.67
C GLU A 82 -6.20 5.31 4.09
N GLU A 83 -5.39 6.30 4.49
CA GLU A 83 -5.60 7.07 5.73
C GLU A 83 -6.98 7.75 5.73
N SER A 84 -7.38 8.35 4.60
CA SER A 84 -8.68 9.01 4.46
C SER A 84 -9.84 8.02 4.50
N VAL A 85 -9.66 6.82 3.90
CA VAL A 85 -10.62 5.71 3.97
C VAL A 85 -10.75 5.17 5.40
N ALA A 86 -9.64 4.93 6.08
CA ALA A 86 -9.62 4.45 7.48
C ALA A 86 -10.31 5.46 8.42
N ASN A 87 -10.13 6.76 8.16
CA ASN A 87 -10.79 7.85 8.88
C ASN A 87 -12.25 8.08 8.46
N LYS A 88 -12.78 7.34 7.47
CA LYS A 88 -14.14 7.49 6.91
C LYS A 88 -14.42 8.86 6.32
N GLU A 89 -13.38 9.55 5.85
CA GLU A 89 -13.48 10.84 5.15
C GLU A 89 -13.91 10.65 3.69
N ILE A 90 -13.52 9.51 3.11
CA ILE A 90 -13.88 9.05 1.77
C ILE A 90 -14.29 7.58 1.82
N THR A 91 -15.10 7.16 0.85
CA THR A 91 -15.62 5.78 0.71
C THR A 91 -14.76 4.95 -0.22
#